data_AF-A0A6G0J6R3-F1
#
_entry.id   AF-A0A6G0J6R3-F1
#
_cell.length_a   1.000
_cell.length_b   1.000
_cell.length_c   1.000
_cell.angle_alpha   90.00
_cell.angle_beta   90.00
_cell.angle_gamma   90.00
#
_symmetry.space_group_name_H-M   'P 1'
#
loop_
_entity.id
_entity.type
_entity.pdbx_description
1 polymer ?
#
loop_
_entity_poly.entity_id
_entity_poly.type
_entity_poly.pdbx_seq_one_letter_code
_entity_poly.pdbx_strand_id
1 'polypeptide(L)'
;MAQFARVSRSVGLITLQNPPVNALSALARQGIVDAVKRALSDPKVKSVVICGQNGIFCGGADIKEFGTNITGPPLVPMIHAIEASNKPVVAAIEGSAFGGGLELALGCHYRVAHSKAKLGLTEVTLGLLPAAGGTQRLPRLIGVPAALNLITTGRHVTAAEALQLGIVDQVTDHNTVDEAVKFALSVAGKSLDARRISTYPCPCPSDVDALFEEVMQKVRQSARGAIAPIACVQAVRAAATLPYSQGMEREQELMATLFTSGQARALQYCFFAQRAVGRWSMPSGARWDTSKPRSIHKAAVIGLGTMGRGIAVALAQTGLSVVAVETQEKQFMEAKKMVSGMMERGAKRHGTAPPLDKITYSQNIQAVADVDLVIEAVFEDMALKEKVFQQLSTICKQGTFLCTNTSALDVDHLASQTRNPELVVGMHFFAPAHVMKLLEVVYGPRSSPQAVATAMQLGKKMGKVSVAVGNCRGFVGNRMLKPYLEQALFLLEEGATPELVDGALEEFGFALGVFKMSDLSGLDVGWKVRKGDGLVEPGLASGPSARIRQGRRYSPLGDLLCEQGRFGQKTGQGWYRY
;
A
#
# COMPACT_ATOMS: atom_id res chain seq x y z
N MET A 1 -25.47 11.99 -10.22
CA MET A 1 -24.44 11.35 -9.38
C MET A 1 -24.54 11.71 -7.89
N ALA A 2 -25.54 12.50 -7.46
CA ALA A 2 -25.98 12.58 -6.07
C ALA A 2 -27.51 12.62 -6.04
N GLN A 3 -28.13 11.75 -5.26
CA GLN A 3 -29.59 11.62 -5.18
C GLN A 3 -30.11 12.28 -3.90
N PHE A 4 -31.15 13.11 -4.02
CA PHE A 4 -31.84 13.70 -2.88
C PHE A 4 -33.12 12.93 -2.55
N ALA A 5 -33.32 12.58 -1.28
CA ALA A 5 -34.56 12.04 -0.73
C ALA A 5 -34.88 12.71 0.60
N ARG A 6 -36.15 12.76 1.00
CA ARG A 6 -36.55 13.18 2.35
C ARG A 6 -36.86 11.95 3.19
N VAL A 7 -36.18 11.80 4.31
CA VAL A 7 -36.34 10.69 5.26
C VAL A 7 -36.77 11.23 6.62
N SER A 8 -37.38 10.38 7.45
CA SER A 8 -37.84 10.72 8.81
C SER A 8 -38.63 12.04 8.86
N ARG A 9 -39.41 12.33 7.81
CA ARG A 9 -40.24 13.53 7.57
C ARG A 9 -39.49 14.87 7.45
N SER A 10 -38.32 15.04 8.08
CA SER A 10 -37.62 16.34 8.14
C SER A 10 -36.11 16.30 7.84
N VAL A 11 -35.55 15.14 7.49
CA VAL A 11 -34.12 15.02 7.12
C VAL A 11 -33.99 14.91 5.61
N GLY A 12 -33.17 15.77 5.00
CA GLY A 12 -32.76 15.64 3.61
C GLY A 12 -31.57 14.69 3.50
N LEU A 13 -31.75 13.53 2.87
CA LEU A 13 -30.69 12.56 2.61
C LEU A 13 -30.12 12.78 1.20
N ILE A 14 -28.83 13.05 1.12
CA ILE A 14 -28.06 13.20 -0.12
C ILE A 14 -27.13 11.99 -0.25
N THR A 15 -27.38 11.13 -1.22
CA THR A 15 -26.58 9.92 -1.44
C THR A 15 -25.70 10.08 -2.67
N LEU A 16 -24.38 10.03 -2.50
CA LEU A 16 -23.41 10.01 -3.59
C LEU A 16 -23.48 8.66 -4.33
N GLN A 17 -23.58 8.73 -5.66
CA GLN A 17 -23.74 7.59 -6.55
C GLN A 17 -22.82 7.77 -7.76
N ASN A 18 -21.53 7.55 -7.56
CA ASN A 18 -20.52 7.59 -8.61
C ASN A 18 -19.56 6.40 -8.48
N PRO A 19 -19.97 5.18 -8.90
CA PRO A 19 -19.14 3.99 -8.73
C PRO A 19 -17.79 4.13 -9.45
N PRO A 20 -16.73 3.45 -8.97
CA PRO A 20 -16.76 2.45 -7.90
C PRO A 20 -16.52 3.01 -6.50
N VAL A 21 -16.13 4.28 -6.36
CA VAL A 21 -15.65 4.85 -5.08
C VAL A 21 -16.31 6.19 -4.71
N ASN A 22 -17.39 6.57 -5.38
CA ASN A 22 -18.07 7.85 -5.21
C ASN A 22 -17.13 9.06 -5.35
N ALA A 23 -16.28 9.03 -6.38
CA ALA A 23 -15.34 10.11 -6.65
C ALA A 23 -16.07 11.44 -6.94
N LEU A 24 -15.48 12.56 -6.55
CA LEU A 24 -16.01 13.90 -6.78
C LEU A 24 -15.69 14.37 -8.20
N SER A 25 -16.28 13.72 -9.20
CA SER A 25 -16.25 14.17 -10.61
C SER A 25 -17.10 15.43 -10.81
N ALA A 26 -16.97 16.10 -11.97
CA ALA A 26 -17.78 17.27 -12.32
C ALA A 26 -19.29 17.04 -12.11
N LEU A 27 -19.81 15.88 -12.56
CA LEU A 27 -21.22 15.51 -12.41
C LEU A 27 -21.61 15.18 -10.95
N ALA A 28 -20.69 14.62 -10.16
CA ALA A 28 -20.92 14.39 -8.74
C ALA A 28 -20.96 15.72 -7.98
N ARG A 29 -20.04 16.64 -8.24
CA ARG A 29 -20.01 17.99 -7.65
C ARG A 29 -21.28 18.76 -8.00
N GLN A 30 -21.71 18.75 -9.27
CA GLN A 30 -22.98 19.37 -9.67
C GLN A 30 -24.17 18.77 -8.93
N GLY A 31 -24.26 17.44 -8.86
CA GLY A 31 -25.33 16.78 -8.11
C GLY A 31 -25.38 17.15 -6.62
N ILE A 32 -24.21 17.29 -5.97
CA ILE A 32 -24.14 17.73 -4.57
C ILE A 32 -24.66 19.15 -4.43
N VAL A 33 -24.20 20.09 -5.27
CA VAL A 33 -24.66 21.49 -5.25
C VAL A 33 -26.18 21.57 -5.40
N ASP A 34 -26.75 20.87 -6.38
CA ASP A 34 -28.19 20.89 -6.64
C ASP A 34 -28.98 20.26 -5.47
N ALA A 35 -28.51 19.14 -4.93
CA ALA A 35 -29.15 18.45 -3.83
C ALA A 35 -29.09 19.26 -2.52
N VAL A 36 -27.96 19.90 -2.21
CA VAL A 36 -27.82 20.79 -1.06
C VAL A 36 -28.74 21.99 -1.22
N LYS A 37 -28.72 22.66 -2.37
CA LYS A 37 -29.61 23.80 -2.65
C LYS A 37 -31.09 23.44 -2.46
N ARG A 38 -31.51 22.27 -2.95
CA ARG A 38 -32.87 21.74 -2.77
C ARG A 38 -33.20 21.44 -1.31
N ALA A 39 -32.28 20.84 -0.56
CA ALA A 39 -32.48 20.52 0.84
C ALA A 39 -32.61 21.79 1.70
N LEU A 40 -31.82 22.82 1.41
CA LEU A 40 -31.85 24.09 2.13
C LEU A 40 -33.11 24.91 1.81
N SER A 41 -33.62 24.86 0.58
CA SER A 41 -34.85 25.57 0.20
C SER A 41 -36.14 24.89 0.66
N ASP A 42 -36.17 23.57 0.91
CA ASP A 42 -37.36 22.88 1.42
C ASP A 42 -37.63 23.23 2.90
N PRO A 43 -38.71 23.95 3.26
CA PRO A 43 -39.00 24.32 4.65
C PRO A 43 -39.31 23.12 5.56
N LYS A 44 -39.68 21.97 4.99
CA LYS A 44 -39.91 20.72 5.73
C LYS A 44 -38.60 20.06 6.15
N VAL A 45 -37.51 20.30 5.42
CA VAL A 45 -36.17 19.83 5.80
C VAL A 45 -35.61 20.71 6.90
N LYS A 46 -35.22 20.10 8.02
CA LYS A 46 -34.62 20.75 9.20
C LYS A 46 -33.14 20.42 9.37
N SER A 47 -32.67 19.31 8.80
CA SER A 47 -31.26 18.93 8.76
C SER A 47 -30.97 18.05 7.54
N VAL A 48 -29.69 17.90 7.19
CA VAL A 48 -29.23 17.19 6.00
C VAL A 48 -28.23 16.11 6.40
N VAL A 49 -28.30 14.95 5.75
CA VAL A 49 -27.29 13.89 5.83
C VAL A 49 -26.69 13.71 4.45
N ILE A 50 -25.36 13.74 4.35
CA ILE A 50 -24.63 13.34 3.13
C ILE A 50 -24.03 11.96 3.39
N CYS A 51 -24.23 11.02 2.47
CA CYS A 51 -23.68 9.66 2.54
C CYS A 51 -23.24 9.17 1.16
N GLY A 52 -22.56 8.02 1.08
CA GLY A 52 -22.22 7.38 -0.18
C GLY A 52 -22.88 6.02 -0.35
N GLN A 53 -23.17 5.63 -1.60
CA GLN A 53 -23.69 4.30 -1.92
C GLN A 53 -22.56 3.25 -2.01
N ASN A 54 -22.91 1.97 -1.90
CA ASN A 54 -22.00 0.83 -2.10
C ASN A 54 -20.86 0.74 -1.05
N GLY A 55 -21.15 1.14 0.19
CA GLY A 55 -20.25 0.95 1.33
C GLY A 55 -19.01 1.83 1.32
N ILE A 56 -18.99 2.92 0.53
CA ILE A 56 -17.91 3.91 0.50
C ILE A 56 -18.53 5.30 0.53
N PHE A 57 -18.10 6.16 1.45
CA PHE A 57 -18.52 7.55 1.49
C PHE A 57 -18.03 8.31 0.25
N CYS A 58 -16.72 8.51 0.13
CA CYS A 58 -16.11 9.22 -1.00
C CYS A 58 -14.61 8.95 -1.09
N GLY A 59 -14.15 8.47 -2.24
CA GLY A 59 -12.75 8.17 -2.54
C GLY A 59 -11.87 9.39 -2.85
N GLY A 60 -12.43 10.61 -2.85
CA GLY A 60 -11.71 11.86 -3.15
C GLY A 60 -12.10 12.47 -4.50
N ALA A 61 -11.31 13.45 -4.94
CA ALA A 61 -11.43 14.02 -6.28
C ALA A 61 -11.20 12.94 -7.35
N ASP A 62 -11.84 13.09 -8.52
CA ASP A 62 -11.59 12.18 -9.63
C ASP A 62 -10.22 12.46 -10.25
N ILE A 63 -9.24 11.60 -9.94
CA ILE A 63 -7.85 11.72 -10.41
C ILE A 63 -7.78 11.69 -11.95
N LYS A 64 -8.78 11.15 -12.65
CA LYS A 64 -8.84 11.16 -14.12
C LYS A 64 -9.06 12.56 -14.69
N GLU A 65 -9.61 13.48 -13.91
CA GLU A 65 -9.78 14.89 -14.32
C GLU A 65 -8.46 15.68 -14.17
N PHE A 66 -7.46 15.15 -13.45
CA PHE A 66 -6.18 15.84 -13.25
C PHE A 66 -5.40 15.93 -14.57
N GLY A 67 -4.83 17.11 -14.83
CA GLY A 67 -4.16 17.40 -16.09
C GLY A 67 -5.11 17.64 -17.27
N THR A 68 -6.42 17.72 -17.02
CA THR A 68 -7.44 18.11 -18.01
C THR A 68 -8.05 19.48 -17.64
N ASN A 69 -8.89 20.03 -18.51
CA ASN A 69 -9.72 21.19 -18.17
C ASN A 69 -10.83 20.73 -17.21
N ILE A 70 -10.64 20.95 -15.91
CA ILE A 70 -11.61 20.59 -14.87
C ILE A 70 -12.91 21.40 -15.09
N THR A 71 -14.03 20.70 -15.26
CA THR A 71 -15.36 21.30 -15.49
C THR A 71 -16.28 21.15 -14.28
N GLY A 72 -17.46 21.79 -14.31
CA GLY A 72 -18.44 21.74 -13.23
C GLY A 72 -18.09 22.63 -12.02
N PRO A 73 -18.90 22.59 -10.95
CA PRO A 73 -18.69 23.45 -9.79
C PRO A 73 -17.32 23.21 -9.12
N PRO A 74 -16.57 24.27 -8.78
CA PRO A 74 -15.31 24.11 -8.04
C PRO A 74 -15.56 23.56 -6.63
N LEU A 75 -14.65 22.69 -6.17
CA LEU A 75 -14.81 21.95 -4.91
C LEU A 75 -14.80 22.88 -3.67
N VAL A 76 -13.93 23.89 -3.64
CA VAL A 76 -13.81 24.84 -2.52
C VAL A 76 -15.11 25.62 -2.26
N PRO A 77 -15.69 26.36 -3.23
CA PRO A 77 -16.99 27.01 -3.07
C PRO A 77 -18.12 26.07 -2.67
N MET A 78 -18.13 24.84 -3.20
CA MET A 78 -19.14 23.85 -2.82
C MET A 78 -19.04 23.49 -1.33
N ILE A 79 -17.84 23.25 -0.81
CA ILE A 79 -17.61 22.93 0.61
C ILE A 79 -17.92 24.14 1.49
N HIS A 80 -17.53 25.36 1.10
CA HIS A 80 -17.89 26.59 1.82
C HIS A 80 -19.41 26.78 1.89
N ALA A 81 -20.15 26.50 0.82
CA ALA A 81 -21.61 26.59 0.82
C ALA A 81 -22.27 25.59 1.80
N ILE A 82 -21.71 24.38 1.93
CA ILE A 82 -22.17 23.39 2.91
C ILE A 82 -21.92 23.89 4.33
N GLU A 83 -20.71 24.39 4.63
CA GLU A 83 -20.35 24.91 5.96
C GLU A 83 -21.13 26.20 6.32
N ALA A 84 -21.44 27.03 5.34
CA ALA A 84 -22.24 28.25 5.51
C ALA A 84 -23.75 27.97 5.65
N SER A 85 -24.19 26.72 5.49
CA SER A 85 -25.61 26.36 5.55
C SER A 85 -26.22 26.71 6.91
N ASN A 86 -27.48 27.12 6.90
CA ASN A 86 -28.25 27.44 8.12
C ASN A 86 -28.99 26.24 8.72
N LYS A 87 -28.88 25.07 8.09
CA LYS A 87 -29.40 23.79 8.59
C LYS A 87 -28.21 22.87 8.89
N PRO A 88 -28.25 22.07 9.98
CA PRO A 88 -27.20 21.11 10.27
C PRO A 88 -26.99 20.15 9.10
N VAL A 89 -25.72 19.85 8.79
CA VAL A 89 -25.32 18.91 7.75
C VAL A 89 -24.41 17.86 8.40
N VAL A 90 -24.79 16.60 8.29
CA VAL A 90 -24.08 15.46 8.89
C VAL A 90 -23.48 14.57 7.79
N ALA A 91 -22.18 14.30 7.83
CA ALA A 91 -21.56 13.29 6.99
C ALA A 91 -21.71 11.90 7.62
N ALA A 92 -22.34 10.96 6.92
CA ALA A 92 -22.44 9.56 7.29
C ALA A 92 -21.36 8.75 6.56
N ILE A 93 -20.26 8.46 7.26
CA ILE A 93 -19.02 7.94 6.69
C ILE A 93 -18.96 6.41 6.81
N GLU A 94 -19.30 5.72 5.72
CA GLU A 94 -19.07 4.29 5.57
C GLU A 94 -17.84 4.02 4.69
N GLY A 95 -17.12 2.92 4.96
CA GLY A 95 -15.95 2.50 4.20
C GLY A 95 -14.79 3.49 4.23
N SER A 96 -14.73 4.43 3.28
CA SER A 96 -13.60 5.35 3.14
C SER A 96 -14.02 6.79 2.83
N ALA A 97 -13.35 7.74 3.50
CA ALA A 97 -13.37 9.16 3.19
C ALA A 97 -11.92 9.64 2.97
N PHE A 98 -11.49 9.72 1.72
CA PHE A 98 -10.11 10.06 1.38
C PHE A 98 -10.01 11.36 0.58
N GLY A 99 -8.94 12.11 0.84
CA GLY A 99 -8.64 13.38 0.19
C GLY A 99 -9.81 14.34 0.18
N GLY A 100 -10.20 14.84 -1.00
CA GLY A 100 -11.41 15.64 -1.21
C GLY A 100 -12.71 15.09 -0.59
N GLY A 101 -12.81 13.77 -0.36
CA GLY A 101 -13.92 13.16 0.37
C GLY A 101 -13.90 13.47 1.86
N LEU A 102 -12.72 13.44 2.49
CA LEU A 102 -12.55 13.93 3.85
C LEU A 102 -12.72 15.45 3.91
N GLU A 103 -12.24 16.20 2.92
CA GLU A 103 -12.46 17.66 2.87
C GLU A 103 -13.95 18.01 2.78
N LEU A 104 -14.74 17.25 1.99
CA LEU A 104 -16.20 17.36 1.97
C LEU A 104 -16.81 17.08 3.36
N ALA A 105 -16.34 16.05 4.06
CA ALA A 105 -16.81 15.73 5.41
C ALA A 105 -16.40 16.80 6.45
N LEU A 106 -15.24 17.43 6.29
CA LEU A 106 -14.80 18.56 7.11
C LEU A 106 -15.63 19.82 6.85
N GLY A 107 -16.20 20.00 5.65
CA GLY A 107 -17.18 21.06 5.40
C GLY A 107 -18.55 20.82 6.01
N CYS A 108 -18.87 19.58 6.41
CA CYS A 108 -20.11 19.29 7.12
C CYS A 108 -20.03 19.78 8.58
N HIS A 109 -21.18 20.03 9.20
CA HIS A 109 -21.24 20.45 10.60
C HIS A 109 -20.89 19.31 11.56
N TYR A 110 -21.28 18.08 11.22
CA TYR A 110 -21.04 16.87 12.03
C TYR A 110 -20.64 15.68 11.18
N ARG A 111 -19.99 14.69 11.78
CA ARG A 111 -19.48 13.48 11.14
C ARG A 111 -19.75 12.25 12.00
N VAL A 112 -20.47 11.27 11.46
CA VAL A 112 -20.72 9.95 12.06
C VAL A 112 -20.06 8.90 11.20
N ALA A 113 -19.22 8.04 11.77
CA ALA A 113 -18.45 7.04 11.02
C ALA A 113 -18.76 5.61 11.45
N HIS A 114 -18.78 4.68 10.50
CA HIS A 114 -18.75 3.25 10.81
C HIS A 114 -17.42 2.87 11.49
N SER A 115 -17.41 1.93 12.43
CA SER A 115 -16.20 1.49 13.15
C SER A 115 -15.06 1.01 12.25
N LYS A 116 -15.42 0.40 11.12
CA LYS A 116 -14.49 -0.08 10.08
C LYS A 116 -14.04 1.01 9.09
N ALA A 117 -14.54 2.24 9.21
CA ALA A 117 -14.20 3.31 8.29
C ALA A 117 -12.71 3.69 8.38
N LYS A 118 -12.17 4.16 7.25
CA LYS A 118 -10.83 4.73 7.14
C LYS A 118 -10.92 6.15 6.58
N LEU A 119 -10.19 7.07 7.19
CA LEU A 119 -10.19 8.47 6.79
C LEU A 119 -8.75 8.94 6.55
N GLY A 120 -8.53 9.93 5.70
CA GLY A 120 -7.20 10.51 5.50
C GLY A 120 -7.13 11.51 4.36
N LEU A 121 -6.18 12.43 4.45
CA LEU A 121 -5.82 13.37 3.39
C LEU A 121 -4.60 12.80 2.65
N THR A 122 -4.85 12.10 1.54
CA THR A 122 -3.87 11.22 0.88
C THR A 122 -3.13 11.88 -0.29
N GLU A 123 -3.38 13.16 -0.56
CA GLU A 123 -2.94 13.91 -1.74
C GLU A 123 -1.41 13.91 -1.92
N VAL A 124 -0.66 13.92 -0.81
CA VAL A 124 0.82 13.89 -0.84
C VAL A 124 1.36 12.66 -1.57
N THR A 125 0.63 11.54 -1.53
CA THR A 125 1.00 10.29 -2.23
C THR A 125 0.84 10.39 -3.76
N LEU A 126 0.15 11.42 -4.24
CA LEU A 126 -0.02 11.77 -5.66
C LEU A 126 0.84 12.98 -6.07
N GLY A 127 1.74 13.43 -5.19
CA GLY A 127 2.57 14.62 -5.41
C GLY A 127 1.81 15.93 -5.29
N LEU A 128 0.68 15.93 -4.58
CA LEU A 128 -0.19 17.08 -4.39
C LEU A 128 -0.33 17.42 -2.89
N LEU A 129 -1.16 18.40 -2.56
CA LEU A 129 -1.60 18.68 -1.21
C LEU A 129 -3.14 18.73 -1.15
N PRO A 130 -3.76 18.60 0.03
CA PRO A 130 -5.20 18.79 0.19
C PRO A 130 -5.57 20.25 -0.09
N ALA A 131 -6.33 20.48 -1.15
CA ALA A 131 -6.53 21.81 -1.73
C ALA A 131 -8.00 22.26 -1.78
N ALA A 132 -8.85 21.63 -0.98
CA ALA A 132 -10.23 22.02 -0.77
C ALA A 132 -10.49 22.53 0.66
N GLY A 133 -9.47 23.13 1.25
CA GLY A 133 -9.42 23.62 2.62
C GLY A 133 -9.03 22.56 3.64
N GLY A 134 -8.56 21.39 3.22
CA GLY A 134 -8.09 20.33 4.12
C GLY A 134 -6.87 20.75 4.94
N THR A 135 -5.93 21.50 4.34
CA THR A 135 -4.76 22.01 5.09
C THR A 135 -5.14 23.16 6.02
N GLN A 136 -6.31 23.77 5.84
CA GLN A 136 -6.80 24.87 6.66
C GLN A 136 -7.73 24.38 7.78
N ARG A 137 -8.67 23.48 7.49
CA ARG A 137 -9.65 22.98 8.47
C ARG A 137 -9.08 21.93 9.40
N LEU A 138 -8.25 21.01 8.90
CA LEU A 138 -7.75 19.92 9.74
C LEU A 138 -6.89 20.42 10.91
N PRO A 139 -5.90 21.32 10.73
CA PRO A 139 -5.13 21.86 11.87
C PRO A 139 -5.99 22.62 12.88
N ARG A 140 -7.04 23.32 12.42
CA ARG A 140 -8.01 24.01 13.30
C ARG A 140 -8.85 23.03 14.13
N LEU A 141 -9.10 21.83 13.60
CA LEU A 141 -9.90 20.82 14.26
C LEU A 141 -9.09 19.97 15.26
N ILE A 142 -7.89 19.53 14.87
CA ILE A 142 -7.11 18.53 15.63
C ILE A 142 -5.75 19.02 16.14
N GLY A 143 -5.44 20.30 15.91
CA GLY A 143 -4.15 20.90 16.21
C GLY A 143 -3.08 20.66 15.14
N VAL A 144 -2.12 21.58 15.08
CA VAL A 144 -1.04 21.59 14.07
C VAL A 144 -0.21 20.29 14.05
N PRO A 145 0.29 19.75 15.18
CA PRO A 145 1.17 18.57 15.12
C PRO A 145 0.50 17.32 14.54
N ALA A 146 -0.75 17.05 14.94
CA ALA A 146 -1.50 15.91 14.43
C ALA A 146 -1.85 16.08 12.94
N ALA A 147 -2.25 17.29 12.53
CA ALA A 147 -2.52 17.59 11.13
C ALA A 147 -1.27 17.48 10.24
N LEU A 148 -0.11 17.97 10.69
CA LEU A 148 1.17 17.81 9.99
C LEU A 148 1.48 16.34 9.76
N ASN A 149 1.31 15.50 10.78
CA ASN A 149 1.54 14.06 10.65
C ASN A 149 0.63 13.42 9.60
N LEU A 150 -0.68 13.74 9.60
CA LEU A 150 -1.62 13.17 8.64
C LEU A 150 -1.39 13.67 7.21
N ILE A 151 -1.20 14.97 7.02
CA ILE A 151 -1.10 15.61 5.71
C ILE A 151 0.23 15.27 5.02
N THR A 152 1.35 15.32 5.74
CA THR A 152 2.68 15.08 5.14
C THR A 152 2.96 13.62 4.83
N THR A 153 2.30 12.69 5.54
CA THR A 153 2.48 11.24 5.30
C THR A 153 1.40 10.64 4.42
N GLY A 154 0.23 11.28 4.32
CA GLY A 154 -0.93 10.74 3.65
C GLY A 154 -1.47 9.46 4.30
N ARG A 155 -1.10 9.17 5.57
CA ARG A 155 -1.54 7.95 6.25
C ARG A 155 -3.03 7.98 6.54
N HIS A 156 -3.62 6.79 6.61
CA HIS A 156 -5.02 6.64 7.01
C HIS A 156 -5.14 6.54 8.53
N VAL A 157 -6.23 7.08 9.08
CA VAL A 157 -6.67 6.88 10.46
C VAL A 157 -7.83 5.90 10.51
N THR A 158 -7.96 5.17 11.62
CA THR A 158 -9.14 4.34 11.91
C THR A 158 -10.30 5.22 12.40
N ALA A 159 -11.53 4.72 12.38
CA ALA A 159 -12.66 5.45 12.97
C ALA A 159 -12.44 5.75 14.46
N ALA A 160 -11.84 4.81 15.22
CA ALA A 160 -11.52 5.00 16.63
C ALA A 160 -10.47 6.10 16.85
N GLU A 161 -9.39 6.11 16.06
CA GLU A 161 -8.38 7.18 16.11
C GLU A 161 -8.98 8.52 15.68
N ALA A 162 -9.80 8.53 14.63
CA ALA A 162 -10.48 9.72 14.16
C ALA A 162 -11.42 10.32 15.22
N LEU A 163 -12.08 9.48 16.03
CA LEU A 163 -12.89 9.93 17.16
C LEU A 163 -12.01 10.55 18.25
N GLN A 164 -10.91 9.88 18.61
CA GLN A 164 -9.97 10.36 19.62
C GLN A 164 -9.34 11.70 19.24
N LEU A 165 -9.03 11.91 17.95
CA LEU A 165 -8.50 13.17 17.43
C LEU A 165 -9.56 14.26 17.26
N GLY A 166 -10.85 13.92 17.30
CA GLY A 166 -11.95 14.87 17.05
C GLY A 166 -12.28 15.09 15.56
N ILE A 167 -11.75 14.25 14.66
CA ILE A 167 -12.11 14.28 13.23
C ILE A 167 -13.57 13.86 13.03
N VAL A 168 -14.05 12.87 13.79
CA VAL A 168 -15.45 12.43 13.77
C VAL A 168 -16.10 12.64 15.14
N ASP A 169 -17.41 12.88 15.15
CA ASP A 169 -18.17 13.14 16.37
C ASP A 169 -18.73 11.87 17.01
N GLN A 170 -18.99 10.83 16.21
CA GLN A 170 -19.52 9.56 16.67
C GLN A 170 -18.99 8.40 15.81
N VAL A 171 -18.76 7.26 16.45
CA VAL A 171 -18.46 5.98 15.80
C VAL A 171 -19.56 4.96 16.12
N THR A 172 -19.93 4.13 15.15
CA THR A 172 -20.98 3.11 15.31
C THR A 172 -20.64 1.80 14.59
N ASP A 173 -21.12 0.68 15.12
CA ASP A 173 -21.14 -0.64 14.46
C ASP A 173 -22.48 -0.93 13.74
N HIS A 174 -23.45 -0.01 13.86
CA HIS A 174 -24.77 -0.11 13.23
C HIS A 174 -24.78 0.55 11.85
N ASN A 175 -25.94 0.52 11.18
CA ASN A 175 -26.15 1.23 9.93
C ASN A 175 -25.80 2.72 10.10
N THR A 176 -24.76 3.18 9.39
CA THR A 176 -24.21 4.52 9.58
C THR A 176 -25.17 5.62 9.11
N VAL A 177 -25.98 5.35 8.09
CA VAL A 177 -26.98 6.31 7.61
C VAL A 177 -28.09 6.48 8.64
N ASP A 178 -28.60 5.39 9.21
CA ASP A 178 -29.65 5.45 10.24
C ASP A 178 -29.17 6.21 11.48
N GLU A 179 -27.95 5.93 11.95
CA GLU A 179 -27.35 6.63 13.08
C GLU A 179 -27.10 8.12 12.76
N ALA A 180 -26.63 8.44 11.55
CA ALA A 180 -26.48 9.83 11.12
C ALA A 180 -27.81 10.56 11.00
N VAL A 181 -28.90 9.89 10.59
CA VAL A 181 -30.26 10.46 10.56
C VAL A 181 -30.76 10.75 11.97
N LYS A 182 -30.57 9.81 12.92
CA LYS A 182 -30.89 10.04 14.35
C LYS A 182 -30.09 11.22 14.91
N PHE A 183 -28.80 11.28 14.61
CA PHE A 183 -27.93 12.38 15.01
C PHE A 183 -28.39 13.71 14.40
N ALA A 184 -28.70 13.74 13.10
CA ALA A 184 -29.18 14.94 12.40
C ALA A 184 -30.50 15.47 12.98
N LEU A 185 -31.37 14.60 13.48
CA LEU A 185 -32.59 15.00 14.17
C LEU A 185 -32.30 15.61 15.56
N SER A 186 -31.33 15.04 16.30
CA SER A 186 -31.00 15.50 17.66
C SER A 186 -30.30 16.86 17.71
N VAL A 187 -29.73 17.31 16.57
CA VAL A 187 -29.08 18.62 16.43
C VAL A 187 -29.88 19.63 15.61
N ALA A 188 -31.07 19.25 15.12
CA ALA A 188 -31.95 20.16 14.40
C ALA A 188 -32.31 21.38 15.26
N GLY A 189 -32.12 22.58 14.72
CA GLY A 189 -32.41 23.84 15.41
C GLY A 189 -31.36 24.31 16.43
N LYS A 190 -30.28 23.55 16.65
CA LYS A 190 -29.14 24.03 17.46
C LYS A 190 -28.31 25.05 16.68
N SER A 191 -27.63 25.95 17.40
CA SER A 191 -26.66 26.86 16.76
C SER A 191 -25.52 26.08 16.10
N LEU A 192 -25.10 26.55 14.93
CA LEU A 192 -24.05 25.97 14.11
C LEU A 192 -22.74 26.76 14.17
N ASP A 193 -22.70 27.89 14.88
CA ASP A 193 -21.54 28.79 14.87
C ASP A 193 -20.29 28.09 15.42
N ALA A 194 -20.46 27.28 16.47
CA ALA A 194 -19.42 26.44 17.05
C ALA A 194 -19.17 25.14 16.28
N ARG A 195 -19.64 25.00 15.03
CA ARG A 195 -19.48 23.82 14.17
C ARG A 195 -18.90 24.14 12.79
N ARG A 196 -18.62 25.42 12.51
CA ARG A 196 -17.95 25.88 11.29
C ARG A 196 -16.45 25.91 11.53
N ILE A 197 -15.75 24.86 11.12
CA ILE A 197 -14.32 24.68 11.41
C ILE A 197 -13.49 25.85 10.86
N SER A 198 -13.92 26.48 9.76
CA SER A 198 -13.26 27.67 9.20
C SER A 198 -13.19 28.86 10.16
N THR A 199 -14.06 28.94 11.17
CA THR A 199 -14.09 30.04 12.15
C THR A 199 -13.27 29.75 13.40
N TYR A 200 -12.78 28.52 13.56
CA TYR A 200 -12.02 28.13 14.73
C TYR A 200 -10.65 28.82 14.72
N PRO A 201 -10.12 29.22 15.89
CA PRO A 201 -8.70 29.50 16.00
C PRO A 201 -7.91 28.22 15.66
N CYS A 202 -6.67 28.36 15.18
CA CYS A 202 -5.82 27.21 14.93
C CYS A 202 -5.00 26.89 16.20
N PRO A 203 -5.25 25.77 16.89
CA PRO A 203 -4.46 25.41 18.07
C PRO A 203 -3.02 25.14 17.66
N CYS A 204 -2.10 25.93 18.18
CA CYS A 204 -0.67 25.82 17.90
C CYS A 204 0.15 25.95 19.20
N PRO A 205 1.35 25.33 19.29
CA PRO A 205 2.27 25.55 20.40
C PRO A 205 2.71 27.02 20.49
N SER A 206 3.22 27.42 21.66
CA SER A 206 3.69 28.78 21.91
C SER A 206 4.81 29.24 20.98
N ASP A 207 5.69 28.32 20.56
CA ASP A 207 6.76 28.59 19.60
C ASP A 207 6.44 27.91 18.26
N VAL A 208 5.65 28.60 17.45
CA VAL A 208 5.20 28.12 16.14
C VAL A 208 6.37 28.01 15.17
N ASP A 209 7.30 28.96 15.20
CA ASP A 209 8.42 28.99 14.25
C ASP A 209 9.40 27.86 14.50
N ALA A 210 9.76 27.57 15.77
CA ALA A 210 10.61 26.43 16.09
C ALA A 210 9.98 25.09 15.69
N LEU A 211 8.67 24.91 15.92
CA LEU A 211 7.96 23.70 15.48
C LEU A 211 8.07 23.50 13.97
N PHE A 212 7.80 24.54 13.19
CA PHE A 212 7.80 24.43 11.73
C PHE A 212 9.21 24.24 11.17
N GLU A 213 10.25 24.82 11.78
CA GLU A 213 11.64 24.59 11.37
C GLU A 213 12.05 23.13 11.62
N GLU A 214 11.74 22.60 12.81
CA GLU A 214 12.02 21.20 13.16
C GLU A 214 11.29 20.22 12.21
N VAL A 215 10.00 20.46 11.98
CA VAL A 215 9.20 19.62 11.07
C VAL A 215 9.71 19.73 9.65
N MET A 216 10.04 20.94 9.18
CA MET A 216 10.58 21.15 7.84
C MET A 216 11.89 20.40 7.63
N GLN A 217 12.79 20.43 8.62
CA GLN A 217 14.05 19.69 8.57
C GLN A 217 13.82 18.18 8.46
N LYS A 218 12.93 17.61 9.28
CA LYS A 218 12.56 16.18 9.24
C LYS A 218 11.90 15.79 7.91
N VAL A 219 11.02 16.65 7.40
CA VAL A 219 10.32 16.41 6.13
C VAL A 219 11.31 16.48 4.96
N ARG A 220 12.24 17.44 4.91
CA ARG A 220 13.26 17.50 3.85
C ARG A 220 14.12 16.23 3.81
N GLN A 221 14.54 15.72 4.97
CA GLN A 221 15.32 14.49 5.07
C GLN A 221 14.55 13.25 4.58
N SER A 222 13.27 13.13 4.97
CA SER A 222 12.45 11.97 4.61
C SER A 222 11.85 12.03 3.21
N ALA A 223 11.62 13.24 2.67
CA ALA A 223 11.05 13.45 1.34
C ALA A 223 12.01 13.12 0.21
N ARG A 224 13.33 13.11 0.45
CA ARG A 224 14.38 12.73 -0.52
C ARG A 224 14.19 13.42 -1.88
N GLY A 225 14.02 14.74 -1.84
CA GLY A 225 13.80 15.57 -3.04
C GLY A 225 12.33 15.73 -3.47
N ALA A 226 11.38 15.04 -2.82
CA ALA A 226 9.96 15.24 -3.10
C ALA A 226 9.46 16.61 -2.61
N ILE A 227 8.77 17.36 -3.48
CA ILE A 227 8.33 18.74 -3.18
C ILE A 227 6.96 18.82 -2.49
N ALA A 228 6.09 17.84 -2.70
CA ALA A 228 4.74 17.85 -2.15
C ALA A 228 4.68 17.79 -0.61
N PRO A 229 5.50 16.97 0.08
CA PRO A 229 5.55 17.00 1.55
C PRO A 229 5.98 18.36 2.11
N ILE A 230 6.91 19.04 1.44
CA ILE A 230 7.39 20.38 1.82
C ILE A 230 6.26 21.40 1.68
N ALA A 231 5.56 21.39 0.54
CA ALA A 231 4.41 22.26 0.30
C ALA A 231 3.27 21.99 1.31
N CYS A 232 3.06 20.74 1.71
CA CYS A 232 2.11 20.39 2.76
C CYS A 232 2.44 21.06 4.10
N VAL A 233 3.72 21.07 4.52
CA VAL A 233 4.15 21.77 5.73
C VAL A 233 3.89 23.27 5.61
N GLN A 234 4.18 23.87 4.45
CA GLN A 234 3.94 25.29 4.20
C GLN A 234 2.45 25.66 4.24
N ALA A 235 1.58 24.81 3.68
CA ALA A 235 0.14 25.02 3.69
C ALA A 235 -0.44 24.93 5.11
N VAL A 236 0.04 23.98 5.92
CA VAL A 236 -0.35 23.88 7.33
C VAL A 236 0.20 25.04 8.16
N ARG A 237 1.40 25.56 7.85
CA ARG A 237 1.91 26.79 8.48
C ARG A 237 0.98 27.97 8.24
N ALA A 238 0.48 28.12 7.02
CA ALA A 238 -0.49 29.16 6.68
C ALA A 238 -1.76 29.08 7.55
N ALA A 239 -2.22 27.88 7.90
CA ALA A 239 -3.35 27.71 8.81
C ALA A 239 -3.07 28.22 10.22
N ALA A 240 -1.83 28.08 10.70
CA ALA A 240 -1.39 28.50 12.02
C ALA A 240 -1.09 29.99 12.11
N THR A 241 -0.58 30.60 11.04
CA THR A 241 -0.03 31.96 11.07
C THR A 241 -0.88 33.01 10.35
N LEU A 242 -1.84 32.61 9.51
CA LEU A 242 -2.66 33.52 8.71
C LEU A 242 -4.16 33.39 9.03
N PRO A 243 -4.95 34.47 8.80
CA PRO A 243 -6.40 34.37 8.71
C PRO A 243 -6.84 33.29 7.70
N TYR A 244 -7.99 32.67 7.95
CA TYR A 244 -8.47 31.54 7.15
C TYR A 244 -8.51 31.82 5.63
N SER A 245 -8.98 32.99 5.20
CA SER A 245 -9.03 33.37 3.78
C SER A 245 -7.64 33.43 3.14
N GLN A 246 -6.67 34.05 3.80
CA GLN A 246 -5.27 34.11 3.33
C GLN A 246 -4.61 32.73 3.36
N GLY A 247 -4.96 31.88 4.33
CA GLY A 247 -4.53 30.48 4.35
C GLY A 247 -5.05 29.67 3.17
N MET A 248 -6.32 29.88 2.78
CA MET A 248 -6.91 29.27 1.58
C MET A 248 -6.23 29.75 0.28
N GLU A 249 -5.91 31.04 0.17
CA GLU A 249 -5.14 31.58 -0.96
C GLU A 249 -3.77 30.91 -1.04
N ARG A 250 -3.07 30.77 0.10
CA ARG A 250 -1.78 30.11 0.15
C ARG A 250 -1.85 28.62 -0.21
N GLU A 251 -2.88 27.91 0.25
CA GLU A 251 -3.16 26.52 -0.13
C GLU A 251 -3.31 26.39 -1.66
N GLN A 252 -4.07 27.31 -2.27
CA GLN A 252 -4.31 27.33 -3.72
C GLN A 252 -3.02 27.60 -4.51
N GLU A 253 -2.20 28.56 -4.12
CA GLU A 253 -0.91 28.87 -4.76
C GLU A 253 0.05 27.67 -4.77
N LEU A 254 0.18 27.02 -3.62
CA LEU A 254 1.02 25.85 -3.45
C LEU A 254 0.50 24.69 -4.31
N MET A 255 -0.82 24.48 -4.34
CA MET A 255 -1.43 23.47 -5.18
C MET A 255 -1.20 23.72 -6.67
N ALA A 256 -1.32 24.98 -7.13
CA ALA A 256 -1.05 25.35 -8.52
C ALA A 256 0.39 25.03 -8.94
N THR A 257 1.34 25.24 -8.03
CA THR A 257 2.74 24.86 -8.23
C THR A 257 2.90 23.34 -8.35
N LEU A 258 2.27 22.56 -7.44
CA LEU A 258 2.36 21.11 -7.47
C LEU A 258 1.72 20.48 -8.72
N PHE A 259 0.58 20.99 -9.17
CA PHE A 259 -0.13 20.49 -10.35
C PHE A 259 0.71 20.55 -11.63
N THR A 260 1.59 21.55 -11.74
CA THR A 260 2.45 21.73 -12.92
C THR A 260 3.76 20.93 -12.83
N SER A 261 4.05 20.31 -11.68
CA SER A 261 5.29 19.59 -11.44
C SER A 261 5.38 18.24 -12.18
N GLY A 262 6.60 17.88 -12.60
CA GLY A 262 6.88 16.54 -13.14
C GLY A 262 6.67 15.43 -12.10
N GLN A 263 6.88 15.73 -10.81
CA GLN A 263 6.72 14.75 -9.72
C GLN A 263 5.26 14.33 -9.52
N ALA A 264 4.31 15.29 -9.55
CA ALA A 264 2.88 14.97 -9.47
C ALA A 264 2.45 14.06 -10.63
N ARG A 265 2.89 14.37 -11.86
CA ARG A 265 2.64 13.52 -13.04
C ARG A 265 3.19 12.10 -12.87
N ALA A 266 4.43 11.97 -12.38
CA ALA A 266 5.06 10.68 -12.16
C ALA A 266 4.34 9.85 -11.06
N LEU A 267 3.95 10.48 -9.95
CA LEU A 267 3.25 9.80 -8.86
C LEU A 267 1.82 9.38 -9.27
N GLN A 268 1.13 10.22 -10.05
CA GLN A 268 -0.17 9.86 -10.64
C GLN A 268 -0.05 8.71 -11.65
N TYR A 269 1.00 8.70 -12.47
CA TYR A 269 1.32 7.57 -13.34
C TYR A 269 1.52 6.29 -12.53
N CYS A 270 2.34 6.33 -11.47
CA CYS A 270 2.56 5.20 -10.56
C CYS A 270 1.26 4.69 -9.93
N PHE A 271 0.37 5.59 -9.50
CA PHE A 271 -0.94 5.24 -8.97
C PHE A 271 -1.79 4.47 -9.99
N PHE A 272 -1.85 4.92 -11.25
CA PHE A 272 -2.59 4.21 -12.29
C PHE A 272 -1.91 2.90 -12.71
N ALA A 273 -0.58 2.86 -12.79
CA ALA A 273 0.18 1.63 -13.08
C ALA A 273 -0.10 0.54 -12.04
N GLN A 274 -0.12 0.89 -10.74
CA GLN A 274 -0.48 -0.03 -9.65
C GLN A 274 -1.92 -0.53 -9.73
N ARG A 275 -2.85 0.19 -10.36
CA ARG A 275 -4.22 -0.30 -10.58
C ARG A 275 -4.33 -1.14 -11.85
N ALA A 276 -3.55 -0.80 -12.87
CA ALA A 276 -3.51 -1.50 -14.14
C ALA A 276 -3.06 -2.96 -13.99
N VAL A 277 -2.17 -3.27 -13.04
CA VAL A 277 -1.70 -4.66 -12.81
C VAL A 277 -2.83 -5.61 -12.38
N GLY A 278 -3.92 -5.09 -11.79
CA GLY A 278 -5.11 -5.88 -11.48
C GLY A 278 -5.88 -6.34 -12.74
N ARG A 279 -5.61 -5.71 -13.90
CA ARG A 279 -6.19 -6.04 -15.20
C ARG A 279 -5.26 -6.95 -16.01
N TRP A 280 -4.85 -8.06 -15.41
CA TRP A 280 -3.92 -9.00 -16.01
C TRP A 280 -4.53 -9.80 -17.17
N SER A 281 -3.65 -10.30 -18.05
CA SER A 281 -3.96 -11.24 -19.12
C SER A 281 -2.80 -12.22 -19.32
N MET A 282 -3.12 -13.40 -19.84
CA MET A 282 -2.14 -14.44 -20.19
C MET A 282 -2.10 -14.62 -21.72
N PRO A 283 -0.98 -15.10 -22.30
CA PRO A 283 -0.89 -15.45 -23.72
C PRO A 283 -1.93 -16.49 -24.16
N SER A 284 -2.43 -17.33 -23.25
CA SER A 284 -3.51 -18.29 -23.49
C SER A 284 -4.90 -17.65 -23.70
N GLY A 285 -5.03 -16.32 -23.58
CA GLY A 285 -6.30 -15.59 -23.69
C GLY A 285 -7.07 -15.45 -22.38
N ALA A 286 -6.63 -16.09 -21.30
CA ALA A 286 -7.20 -15.94 -19.97
C ALA A 286 -6.97 -14.53 -19.41
N ARG A 287 -7.98 -13.96 -18.75
CA ARG A 287 -8.00 -12.56 -18.31
C ARG A 287 -8.67 -12.38 -16.97
N TRP A 288 -8.36 -11.26 -16.31
CA TRP A 288 -8.91 -10.88 -15.00
C TRP A 288 -10.44 -10.82 -14.94
N ASP A 289 -11.12 -10.47 -16.03
CA ASP A 289 -12.58 -10.27 -16.12
C ASP A 289 -13.35 -11.56 -16.42
N THR A 290 -12.70 -12.55 -17.03
CA THR A 290 -13.30 -13.85 -17.35
C THR A 290 -12.88 -14.98 -16.39
N SER A 291 -11.88 -14.74 -15.55
CA SER A 291 -11.33 -15.73 -14.61
C SER A 291 -11.90 -15.55 -13.21
N LYS A 292 -12.61 -16.57 -12.71
CA LYS A 292 -13.22 -16.54 -11.37
C LYS A 292 -12.25 -17.10 -10.32
N PRO A 293 -11.83 -16.31 -9.32
CA PRO A 293 -11.01 -16.82 -8.22
C PRO A 293 -11.82 -17.74 -7.30
N ARG A 294 -11.15 -18.66 -6.62
CA ARG A 294 -11.75 -19.50 -5.57
C ARG A 294 -11.49 -18.90 -4.20
N SER A 295 -12.46 -18.98 -3.29
CA SER A 295 -12.26 -18.55 -1.91
C SER A 295 -11.21 -19.42 -1.22
N ILE A 296 -10.35 -18.76 -0.44
CA ILE A 296 -9.37 -19.40 0.44
C ILE A 296 -9.79 -19.09 1.87
N HIS A 297 -9.89 -20.12 2.70
CA HIS A 297 -10.20 -20.01 4.13
C HIS A 297 -9.01 -20.45 4.97
N LYS A 298 -8.30 -21.49 4.52
CA LYS A 298 -7.13 -22.04 5.21
C LYS A 298 -5.94 -22.16 4.27
N ALA A 299 -4.81 -21.60 4.67
CA ALA A 299 -3.57 -21.61 3.91
C ALA A 299 -2.44 -22.27 4.71
N ALA A 300 -1.44 -22.84 4.03
CA ALA A 300 -0.22 -23.33 4.66
C ALA A 300 1.02 -22.60 4.15
N VAL A 301 2.05 -22.52 4.99
CA VAL A 301 3.40 -22.08 4.61
C VAL A 301 4.38 -23.19 4.97
N ILE A 302 5.15 -23.67 4.00
CA ILE A 302 6.17 -24.71 4.19
C ILE A 302 7.56 -24.08 4.20
N GLY A 303 8.30 -24.26 5.29
CA GLY A 303 9.59 -23.64 5.54
C GLY A 303 9.43 -22.28 6.22
N LEU A 304 9.98 -22.12 7.42
CA LEU A 304 9.86 -20.90 8.23
C LEU A 304 11.19 -20.16 8.37
N GLY A 305 11.95 -20.12 7.28
CA GLY A 305 13.07 -19.19 7.10
C GLY A 305 12.61 -17.72 7.03
N THR A 306 13.50 -16.83 6.60
CA THR A 306 13.23 -15.38 6.55
C THR A 306 11.98 -15.03 5.72
N MET A 307 11.80 -15.67 4.56
CA MET A 307 10.63 -15.45 3.70
C MET A 307 9.36 -16.07 4.28
N GLY A 308 9.41 -17.35 4.64
CA GLY A 308 8.26 -18.08 5.18
C GLY A 308 7.62 -17.41 6.39
N ARG A 309 8.43 -16.88 7.33
CA ARG A 309 7.92 -16.10 8.48
C ARG A 309 7.13 -14.87 8.04
N GLY A 310 7.66 -14.10 7.09
CA GLY A 310 6.98 -12.91 6.57
C GLY A 310 5.69 -13.25 5.81
N ILE A 311 5.69 -14.36 5.07
CA ILE A 311 4.51 -14.86 4.35
C ILE A 311 3.42 -15.31 5.34
N ALA A 312 3.78 -16.06 6.39
CA ALA A 312 2.85 -16.49 7.43
C ALA A 312 2.17 -15.29 8.13
N VAL A 313 2.95 -14.26 8.48
CA VAL A 313 2.42 -13.00 9.04
C VAL A 313 1.46 -12.32 8.08
N ALA A 314 1.83 -12.19 6.80
CA ALA A 314 1.01 -11.53 5.78
C ALA A 314 -0.34 -12.25 5.58
N LEU A 315 -0.33 -13.60 5.56
CA LEU A 315 -1.56 -14.40 5.45
C LEU A 315 -2.45 -14.24 6.69
N ALA A 316 -1.88 -14.34 7.90
CA ALA A 316 -2.64 -14.24 9.15
C ALA A 316 -3.33 -12.89 9.31
N GLN A 317 -2.69 -11.80 8.86
CA GLN A 317 -3.26 -10.44 8.89
C GLN A 317 -4.52 -10.28 8.02
N THR A 318 -4.76 -11.20 7.08
CA THR A 318 -6.00 -11.22 6.27
C THR A 318 -7.18 -11.92 6.95
N GLY A 319 -6.96 -12.48 8.16
CA GLY A 319 -7.93 -13.26 8.91
C GLY A 319 -8.06 -14.73 8.49
N LEU A 320 -7.18 -15.22 7.60
CA LEU A 320 -7.13 -16.64 7.21
C LEU A 320 -6.58 -17.50 8.35
N SER A 321 -7.04 -18.74 8.43
CA SER A 321 -6.37 -19.77 9.24
C SER A 321 -5.09 -20.22 8.54
N VAL A 322 -3.95 -20.15 9.21
CA VAL A 322 -2.63 -20.44 8.65
C VAL A 322 -2.00 -21.64 9.36
N VAL A 323 -1.55 -22.62 8.59
CA VAL A 323 -0.71 -23.74 9.08
C VAL A 323 0.74 -23.45 8.71
N ALA A 324 1.59 -23.21 9.70
CA ALA A 324 3.01 -22.90 9.50
C ALA A 324 3.86 -24.15 9.81
N VAL A 325 4.52 -24.70 8.79
CA VAL A 325 5.29 -25.96 8.91
C VAL A 325 6.78 -25.69 8.81
N GLU A 326 7.53 -26.11 9.83
CA GLU A 326 9.00 -26.16 9.83
C GLU A 326 9.47 -27.47 10.48
N THR A 327 10.29 -28.23 9.76
CA THR A 327 10.70 -29.58 10.17
C THR A 327 11.89 -29.56 11.13
N GLN A 328 12.76 -28.55 11.05
CA GLN A 328 13.93 -28.45 11.90
C GLN A 328 13.56 -27.81 13.24
N GLU A 329 13.66 -28.56 14.35
CA GLU A 329 13.31 -28.13 15.72
C GLU A 329 13.83 -26.73 16.08
N LYS A 330 15.14 -26.49 15.84
CA LYS A 330 15.76 -25.20 16.13
C LYS A 330 15.10 -24.05 15.35
N GLN A 331 14.92 -24.23 14.05
CA GLN A 331 14.30 -23.22 13.18
C GLN A 331 12.83 -23.03 13.52
N PHE A 332 12.13 -24.11 13.89
CA PHE A 332 10.72 -24.08 14.30
C PHE A 332 10.51 -23.20 15.54
N MET A 333 11.31 -23.42 16.59
CA MET A 333 11.24 -22.64 17.83
C MET A 333 11.61 -21.17 17.62
N GLU A 334 12.66 -20.90 16.85
CA GLU A 334 13.06 -19.54 16.48
C GLU A 334 11.97 -18.84 15.66
N ALA A 335 11.37 -19.55 14.69
CA ALA A 335 10.33 -18.99 13.84
C ALA A 335 9.08 -18.60 14.62
N LYS A 336 8.62 -19.45 15.54
CA LYS A 336 7.46 -19.16 16.39
C LYS A 336 7.65 -17.87 17.19
N LYS A 337 8.81 -17.70 17.82
CA LYS A 337 9.16 -16.48 18.57
C LYS A 337 9.17 -15.24 17.65
N MET A 338 9.81 -15.35 16.48
CA MET A 338 9.96 -14.22 15.56
C MET A 338 8.64 -13.80 14.93
N VAL A 339 7.78 -14.76 14.54
CA VAL A 339 6.46 -14.49 13.98
C VAL A 339 5.57 -13.80 15.00
N SER A 340 5.48 -14.29 16.24
CA SER A 340 4.71 -13.63 17.30
C SER A 340 5.16 -12.18 17.52
N GLY A 341 6.48 -11.96 17.64
CA GLY A 341 7.01 -10.61 17.79
C GLY A 341 6.74 -9.68 16.60
N MET A 342 6.74 -10.21 15.37
CA MET A 342 6.34 -9.43 14.18
C MET A 342 4.87 -9.03 14.24
N MET A 343 3.98 -9.94 14.65
CA MET A 343 2.54 -9.70 14.74
C MET A 343 2.20 -8.70 15.84
N GLU A 344 2.82 -8.81 17.01
CA GLU A 344 2.66 -7.86 18.12
C GLU A 344 3.10 -6.44 17.74
N ARG A 345 4.25 -6.30 17.08
CA ARG A 345 4.72 -4.98 16.59
C ARG A 345 3.75 -4.38 15.57
N GLY A 346 3.24 -5.20 14.64
CA GLY A 346 2.24 -4.77 13.65
C GLY A 346 0.93 -4.33 14.32
N ALA A 347 0.43 -5.13 15.25
CA ALA A 347 -0.76 -4.85 16.04
C ALA A 347 -0.66 -3.53 16.81
N LYS A 348 0.47 -3.32 17.53
CA LYS A 348 0.75 -2.08 18.26
C LYS A 348 0.77 -0.87 17.33
N ARG A 349 1.38 -0.98 16.15
CA ARG A 349 1.41 0.11 15.14
C ARG A 349 0.02 0.49 14.64
N HIS A 350 -0.91 -0.45 14.61
CA HIS A 350 -2.27 -0.24 14.11
C HIS A 350 -3.33 -0.06 15.21
N GLY A 351 -2.94 -0.12 16.49
CA GLY A 351 -3.87 -0.04 17.63
C GLY A 351 -4.87 -1.20 17.65
N THR A 352 -4.44 -2.40 17.24
CA THR A 352 -5.30 -3.60 17.12
C THR A 352 -4.72 -4.76 17.92
N ALA A 353 -5.51 -5.80 18.20
CA ALA A 353 -5.00 -7.03 18.79
C ALA A 353 -4.25 -7.88 17.74
N PRO A 354 -3.12 -8.52 18.09
CA PRO A 354 -2.39 -9.37 17.16
C PRO A 354 -3.17 -10.66 16.88
N PRO A 355 -3.34 -11.09 15.61
CA PRO A 355 -4.13 -12.27 15.27
C PRO A 355 -3.35 -13.59 15.51
N LEU A 356 -2.79 -13.77 16.71
CA LEU A 356 -1.95 -14.92 17.06
C LEU A 356 -2.72 -16.25 16.99
N ASP A 357 -4.04 -16.21 17.24
CA ASP A 357 -4.97 -17.34 17.13
C ASP A 357 -5.09 -17.89 15.71
N LYS A 358 -4.65 -17.13 14.69
CA LYS A 358 -4.75 -17.52 13.29
C LYS A 358 -3.66 -18.48 12.83
N ILE A 359 -2.57 -18.66 13.59
CA ILE A 359 -1.44 -19.50 13.15
C ILE A 359 -1.34 -20.75 14.01
N THR A 360 -1.49 -21.91 13.36
CA THR A 360 -1.17 -23.22 13.93
C THR A 360 0.21 -23.65 13.45
N TYR A 361 1.13 -23.92 14.37
CA TYR A 361 2.48 -24.37 14.06
C TYR A 361 2.55 -25.90 14.11
N SER A 362 3.25 -26.51 13.15
CA SER A 362 3.49 -27.96 13.12
C SER A 362 4.89 -28.27 12.60
N GLN A 363 5.49 -29.36 13.08
CA GLN A 363 6.70 -29.92 12.48
C GLN A 363 6.40 -31.06 11.51
N ASN A 364 5.13 -31.49 11.46
CA ASN A 364 4.66 -32.56 10.59
C ASN A 364 3.96 -31.98 9.36
N ILE A 365 4.49 -32.29 8.17
CA ILE A 365 3.91 -31.88 6.89
C ILE A 365 2.49 -32.41 6.68
N GLN A 366 2.08 -33.50 7.33
CA GLN A 366 0.71 -34.02 7.27
C GLN A 366 -0.34 -33.03 7.78
N ALA A 367 0.05 -32.02 8.56
CA ALA A 367 -0.85 -30.97 9.05
C ALA A 367 -1.48 -30.13 7.92
N VAL A 368 -0.97 -30.22 6.69
CA VAL A 368 -1.48 -29.47 5.53
C VAL A 368 -2.51 -30.23 4.69
N ALA A 369 -2.94 -31.43 5.11
CA ALA A 369 -3.88 -32.26 4.34
C ALA A 369 -5.19 -31.53 3.98
N ASP A 370 -5.75 -30.77 4.92
CA ASP A 370 -6.97 -29.99 4.73
C ASP A 370 -6.68 -28.48 4.69
N VAL A 371 -5.98 -28.02 3.66
CA VAL A 371 -5.80 -26.58 3.36
C VAL A 371 -6.20 -26.29 1.92
N ASP A 372 -6.64 -25.07 1.65
CA ASP A 372 -7.10 -24.67 0.32
C ASP A 372 -5.94 -24.22 -0.58
N LEU A 373 -4.83 -23.76 0.03
CA LEU A 373 -3.64 -23.26 -0.64
C LEU A 373 -2.38 -23.50 0.20
N VAL A 374 -1.27 -23.87 -0.43
CA VAL A 374 0.06 -24.01 0.18
C VAL A 374 1.02 -23.02 -0.48
N ILE A 375 1.86 -22.33 0.31
CA ILE A 375 2.99 -21.54 -0.18
C ILE A 375 4.29 -22.19 0.32
N GLU A 376 5.05 -22.75 -0.61
CA GLU A 376 6.36 -23.35 -0.36
C GLU A 376 7.45 -22.26 -0.34
N ALA A 377 8.23 -22.21 0.74
CA ALA A 377 9.32 -21.27 0.99
C ALA A 377 10.53 -21.95 1.66
N VAL A 378 10.83 -23.18 1.26
CA VAL A 378 12.04 -23.93 1.61
C VAL A 378 13.25 -23.45 0.79
N PHE A 379 14.42 -24.05 1.04
CA PHE A 379 15.66 -23.70 0.35
C PHE A 379 15.53 -23.74 -1.18
N GLU A 380 16.30 -22.87 -1.84
CA GLU A 380 16.32 -22.73 -3.29
C GLU A 380 17.14 -23.85 -3.95
N ASP A 381 16.60 -25.07 -3.86
CA ASP A 381 17.16 -26.29 -4.45
C ASP A 381 16.06 -27.04 -5.20
N MET A 382 16.32 -27.39 -6.47
CA MET A 382 15.30 -27.99 -7.32
C MET A 382 14.88 -29.37 -6.80
N ALA A 383 15.83 -30.25 -6.47
CA ALA A 383 15.53 -31.60 -6.03
C ALA A 383 14.74 -31.62 -4.71
N LEU A 384 15.06 -30.70 -3.79
CA LEU A 384 14.30 -30.52 -2.56
C LEU A 384 12.86 -30.07 -2.84
N LYS A 385 12.69 -29.06 -3.69
CA LYS A 385 11.34 -28.54 -4.01
C LYS A 385 10.51 -29.56 -4.78
N GLU A 386 11.10 -30.33 -5.70
CA GLU A 386 10.42 -31.45 -6.36
C GLU A 386 9.86 -32.44 -5.34
N LYS A 387 10.69 -32.90 -4.40
CA LYS A 387 10.27 -33.82 -3.32
C LYS A 387 9.13 -33.24 -2.50
N VAL A 388 9.23 -31.96 -2.12
CA VAL A 388 8.18 -31.26 -1.38
C VAL A 388 6.89 -31.19 -2.20
N PHE A 389 6.95 -30.85 -3.49
CA PHE A 389 5.78 -30.79 -4.37
C PHE A 389 5.12 -32.16 -4.58
N GLN A 390 5.91 -33.23 -4.72
CA GLN A 390 5.39 -34.61 -4.80
C GLN A 390 4.68 -35.03 -3.50
N GLN A 391 5.27 -34.70 -2.34
CA GLN A 391 4.66 -34.94 -1.03
C GLN A 391 3.37 -34.15 -0.86
N LEU A 392 3.38 -32.85 -1.15
CA LEU A 392 2.20 -31.99 -1.07
C LEU A 392 1.10 -32.47 -2.01
N SER A 393 1.44 -32.89 -3.22
CA SER A 393 0.48 -33.46 -4.19
C SER A 393 -0.16 -34.77 -3.73
N THR A 394 0.46 -35.47 -2.76
CA THR A 394 -0.08 -36.71 -2.20
C THR A 394 -0.90 -36.45 -0.93
N ILE A 395 -0.46 -35.50 -0.10
CA ILE A 395 -1.05 -35.21 1.22
C ILE A 395 -2.26 -34.30 1.13
N CYS A 396 -2.20 -33.26 0.30
CA CYS A 396 -3.25 -32.26 0.23
C CYS A 396 -4.53 -32.84 -0.40
N LYS A 397 -5.69 -32.38 0.08
CA LYS A 397 -6.98 -32.67 -0.54
C LYS A 397 -7.00 -32.27 -2.02
N GLN A 398 -7.86 -32.94 -2.79
CA GLN A 398 -8.04 -32.60 -4.20
C GLN A 398 -8.45 -31.13 -4.35
N GLY A 399 -7.86 -30.47 -5.33
CA GLY A 399 -8.13 -29.06 -5.59
C GLY A 399 -7.27 -28.08 -4.81
N THR A 400 -6.43 -28.48 -3.84
CA THR A 400 -5.52 -27.53 -3.16
C THR A 400 -4.58 -26.84 -4.16
N PHE A 401 -4.46 -25.51 -4.06
CA PHE A 401 -3.48 -24.75 -4.86
C PHE A 401 -2.09 -24.92 -4.27
N LEU A 402 -1.09 -25.21 -5.10
CA LEU A 402 0.31 -25.32 -4.66
C LEU A 402 1.12 -24.17 -5.25
N CYS A 403 1.62 -23.31 -4.39
CA CYS A 403 2.39 -22.14 -4.78
C CYS A 403 3.84 -22.27 -4.34
N THR A 404 4.79 -21.81 -5.14
CA THR A 404 6.21 -21.71 -4.75
C THR A 404 6.66 -20.24 -4.66
N ASN A 405 7.46 -19.92 -3.64
CA ASN A 405 8.15 -18.64 -3.48
C ASN A 405 9.56 -18.66 -4.14
N THR A 406 9.86 -19.62 -5.03
CA THR A 406 11.14 -19.63 -5.76
C THR A 406 11.42 -18.30 -6.47
N SER A 407 12.70 -17.94 -6.55
CA SER A 407 13.18 -16.70 -7.17
C SER A 407 13.83 -16.93 -8.54
N ALA A 408 14.23 -18.17 -8.86
CA ALA A 408 14.96 -18.48 -10.09
C ALA A 408 14.62 -19.84 -10.72
N LEU A 409 13.95 -20.75 -10.00
CA LEU A 409 13.67 -22.10 -10.50
C LEU A 409 12.43 -22.12 -11.39
N ASP A 410 12.40 -23.10 -12.28
CA ASP A 410 11.33 -23.28 -13.24
C ASP A 410 10.05 -23.79 -12.54
N VAL A 411 9.02 -22.94 -12.50
CA VAL A 411 7.71 -23.26 -11.90
C VAL A 411 6.98 -24.35 -12.68
N ASP A 412 7.17 -24.43 -14.00
CA ASP A 412 6.55 -25.46 -14.83
C ASP A 412 7.14 -26.83 -14.53
N HIS A 413 8.45 -26.88 -14.27
CA HIS A 413 9.10 -28.12 -13.85
C HIS A 413 8.53 -28.60 -12.52
N LEU A 414 8.38 -27.73 -11.52
CA LEU A 414 7.75 -28.08 -10.24
C LEU A 414 6.29 -28.51 -10.41
N ALA A 415 5.54 -27.84 -11.29
CA ALA A 415 4.17 -28.22 -11.62
C ALA A 415 4.08 -29.65 -12.17
N SER A 416 5.05 -30.06 -13.01
CA SER A 416 5.08 -31.41 -13.59
C SER A 416 5.20 -32.54 -12.56
N GLN A 417 5.67 -32.21 -11.34
CA GLN A 417 5.84 -33.17 -10.25
C GLN A 417 4.57 -33.40 -9.43
N THR A 418 3.43 -32.86 -9.88
CA THR A 418 2.15 -32.90 -9.17
C THR A 418 1.05 -33.52 -10.03
N ARG A 419 0.00 -34.02 -9.38
CA ARG A 419 -1.18 -34.60 -10.03
C ARG A 419 -2.09 -33.56 -10.70
N ASN A 420 -2.01 -32.30 -10.27
CA ASN A 420 -2.84 -31.19 -10.73
C ASN A 420 -1.97 -29.99 -11.11
N PRO A 421 -1.13 -30.09 -12.17
CA PRO A 421 -0.20 -29.03 -12.58
C PRO A 421 -0.89 -27.69 -12.86
N GLU A 422 -2.17 -27.71 -13.22
CA GLU A 422 -3.00 -26.54 -13.48
C GLU A 422 -3.35 -25.71 -12.24
N LEU A 423 -3.15 -26.27 -11.04
CA LEU A 423 -3.34 -25.59 -9.76
C LEU A 423 -2.01 -25.08 -9.16
N VAL A 424 -0.93 -25.16 -9.94
CA VAL A 424 0.41 -24.69 -9.57
C VAL A 424 0.70 -23.32 -10.17
N VAL A 425 1.15 -22.39 -9.33
CA VAL A 425 1.60 -21.04 -9.72
C VAL A 425 2.78 -20.58 -8.86
N GLY A 426 3.64 -19.72 -9.38
CA GLY A 426 4.61 -19.02 -8.55
C GLY A 426 3.96 -17.88 -7.78
N MET A 427 4.29 -17.74 -6.51
CA MET A 427 3.96 -16.58 -5.69
C MET A 427 5.28 -16.05 -5.11
N HIS A 428 6.01 -15.28 -5.92
CA HIS A 428 7.33 -14.78 -5.59
C HIS A 428 7.21 -13.47 -4.78
N PHE A 429 7.45 -13.57 -3.47
CA PHE A 429 7.45 -12.44 -2.53
C PHE A 429 8.83 -11.78 -2.47
N PHE A 430 8.85 -10.53 -2.02
CA PHE A 430 10.09 -9.76 -1.83
C PHE A 430 10.37 -9.54 -0.34
N ALA A 431 11.62 -9.72 0.08
CA ALA A 431 12.01 -9.57 1.48
C ALA A 431 12.03 -8.08 1.92
N PRO A 432 11.54 -7.74 3.13
CA PRO A 432 10.75 -8.57 4.05
C PRO A 432 9.31 -8.78 3.56
N ALA A 433 8.87 -10.04 3.45
CA ALA A 433 7.60 -10.39 2.79
C ALA A 433 6.33 -9.83 3.44
N HIS A 434 6.35 -9.48 4.73
CA HIS A 434 5.21 -8.86 5.42
C HIS A 434 5.13 -7.34 5.17
N VAL A 435 6.22 -6.70 4.73
CA VAL A 435 6.30 -5.25 4.49
C VAL A 435 6.22 -4.93 3.00
N MET A 436 7.02 -5.61 2.18
CA MET A 436 7.12 -5.31 0.76
C MET A 436 5.81 -5.58 0.05
N LYS A 437 5.40 -4.65 -0.82
CA LYS A 437 4.11 -4.71 -1.52
C LYS A 437 4.15 -5.59 -2.76
N LEU A 438 5.28 -5.69 -3.45
CA LEU A 438 5.36 -6.44 -4.70
C LEU A 438 5.16 -7.94 -4.45
N LEU A 439 4.33 -8.56 -5.29
CA LEU A 439 4.16 -10.02 -5.41
C LEU A 439 4.11 -10.36 -6.89
N GLU A 440 5.09 -11.10 -7.39
CA GLU A 440 5.05 -11.65 -8.74
C GLU A 440 4.24 -12.96 -8.72
N VAL A 441 3.13 -12.99 -9.46
CA VAL A 441 2.32 -14.19 -9.67
C VAL A 441 2.76 -14.81 -11.00
N VAL A 442 3.59 -15.84 -10.90
CA VAL A 442 4.23 -16.47 -12.05
C VAL A 442 3.33 -17.57 -12.58
N TYR A 443 2.91 -17.44 -13.84
CA TYR A 443 2.12 -18.46 -14.52
C TYR A 443 2.96 -19.19 -15.57
N GLY A 444 2.70 -20.49 -15.69
CA GLY A 444 3.22 -21.32 -16.77
C GLY A 444 2.13 -21.68 -17.78
N PRO A 445 2.46 -22.38 -18.89
CA PRO A 445 1.48 -22.76 -19.91
C PRO A 445 0.35 -23.66 -19.39
N ARG A 446 0.58 -24.39 -18.29
CA ARG A 446 -0.42 -25.29 -17.67
C ARG A 446 -1.25 -24.60 -16.58
N SER A 447 -0.81 -23.48 -16.03
CA SER A 447 -1.51 -22.81 -14.94
C SER A 447 -2.93 -22.41 -15.35
N SER A 448 -3.93 -22.85 -14.58
CA SER A 448 -5.32 -22.54 -14.88
C SER A 448 -5.63 -21.05 -14.65
N PRO A 449 -6.61 -20.48 -15.39
CA PRO A 449 -7.10 -19.13 -15.13
C PRO A 449 -7.57 -18.92 -13.69
N GLN A 450 -8.16 -19.96 -13.08
CA GLN A 450 -8.63 -19.92 -11.69
C GLN A 450 -7.45 -19.83 -10.69
N ALA A 451 -6.36 -20.56 -10.90
CA ALA A 451 -5.19 -20.51 -10.01
C ALA A 451 -4.55 -19.12 -10.00
N VAL A 452 -4.34 -18.54 -11.18
CA VAL A 452 -3.80 -17.18 -11.32
C VAL A 452 -4.74 -16.14 -10.71
N ALA A 453 -6.04 -16.21 -11.00
CA ALA A 453 -7.04 -15.31 -10.41
C ALA A 453 -7.05 -15.39 -8.87
N THR A 454 -6.94 -16.62 -8.32
CA THR A 454 -6.93 -16.86 -6.87
C THR A 454 -5.68 -16.28 -6.22
N ALA A 455 -4.49 -16.49 -6.81
CA ALA A 455 -3.24 -15.92 -6.30
C ALA A 455 -3.24 -14.38 -6.36
N MET A 456 -3.74 -13.79 -7.46
CA MET A 456 -3.88 -12.34 -7.60
C MET A 456 -4.86 -11.75 -6.57
N GLN A 457 -5.99 -12.43 -6.32
CA GLN A 457 -6.96 -12.00 -5.31
C GLN A 457 -6.39 -12.12 -3.89
N LEU A 458 -5.69 -13.22 -3.57
CA LEU A 458 -5.05 -13.43 -2.27
C LEU A 458 -3.98 -12.38 -2.01
N GLY A 459 -3.14 -12.08 -3.01
CA GLY A 459 -2.17 -11.01 -2.95
C GLY A 459 -2.80 -9.65 -2.65
N LYS A 460 -3.88 -9.28 -3.36
CA LYS A 460 -4.66 -8.08 -3.06
C LYS A 460 -5.21 -8.07 -1.64
N LYS A 461 -5.72 -9.20 -1.13
CA LYS A 461 -6.24 -9.34 0.24
C LYS A 461 -5.15 -9.11 1.30
N MET A 462 -3.91 -9.51 1.00
CA MET A 462 -2.72 -9.24 1.83
C MET A 462 -2.18 -7.81 1.70
N GLY A 463 -2.84 -6.92 0.93
CA GLY A 463 -2.36 -5.56 0.66
C GLY A 463 -1.15 -5.52 -0.27
N LYS A 464 -0.90 -6.59 -1.03
CA LYS A 464 0.16 -6.63 -2.06
C LYS A 464 -0.32 -5.99 -3.36
N VAL A 465 0.65 -5.50 -4.13
CA VAL A 465 0.53 -5.15 -5.55
C VAL A 465 0.98 -6.37 -6.33
N SER A 466 0.01 -7.21 -6.68
CA SER A 466 0.25 -8.46 -7.39
C SER A 466 0.33 -8.22 -8.89
N VAL A 467 1.34 -8.78 -9.54
CA VAL A 467 1.57 -8.65 -10.98
C VAL A 467 1.68 -10.04 -11.58
N ALA A 468 0.82 -10.35 -12.55
CA ALA A 468 0.91 -11.61 -13.29
C ALA A 468 2.06 -11.54 -14.30
N VAL A 469 2.99 -12.49 -14.22
CA VAL A 469 4.20 -12.52 -15.06
C VAL A 469 4.43 -13.93 -15.63
N GLY A 470 5.05 -14.00 -16.80
CA GLY A 470 5.39 -15.29 -17.41
C GLY A 470 6.55 -15.99 -16.70
N ASN A 471 6.56 -17.31 -16.77
CA ASN A 471 7.65 -18.14 -16.28
C ASN A 471 8.88 -18.02 -17.18
N CYS A 472 9.84 -17.20 -16.76
CA CYS A 472 11.18 -17.18 -17.31
C CYS A 472 12.18 -16.98 -16.18
N ARG A 473 13.45 -17.27 -16.44
CA ARG A 473 14.50 -17.19 -15.43
C ARG A 473 14.58 -15.78 -14.80
N GLY A 474 14.36 -15.71 -13.49
CA GLY A 474 14.35 -14.45 -12.73
C GLY A 474 13.10 -13.57 -12.94
N PHE A 475 12.08 -14.10 -13.63
CA PHE A 475 10.79 -13.45 -13.90
C PHE A 475 10.95 -12.05 -14.51
N VAL A 476 10.43 -11.01 -13.84
CA VAL A 476 10.62 -9.62 -14.26
C VAL A 476 11.65 -8.95 -13.37
N GLY A 477 11.42 -8.91 -12.06
CA GLY A 477 12.25 -8.15 -11.12
C GLY A 477 13.72 -8.56 -11.12
N ASN A 478 14.00 -9.82 -10.79
CA ASN A 478 15.39 -10.31 -10.71
C ASN A 478 16.07 -10.31 -12.08
N ARG A 479 15.32 -10.58 -13.16
CA ARG A 479 15.82 -10.52 -14.53
C ARG A 479 16.26 -9.11 -14.92
N MET A 480 15.52 -8.07 -14.53
CA MET A 480 15.90 -6.67 -14.74
C MET A 480 17.06 -6.24 -13.83
N LEU A 481 17.14 -6.78 -12.61
CA LEU A 481 18.21 -6.45 -11.67
C LEU A 481 19.57 -6.99 -12.11
N LYS A 482 19.62 -8.13 -12.81
CA LYS A 482 20.88 -8.75 -13.26
C LYS A 482 21.76 -7.81 -14.12
N PRO A 483 21.29 -7.26 -15.26
CA PRO A 483 22.12 -6.37 -16.07
C PRO A 483 22.47 -5.07 -15.34
N TYR A 484 21.61 -4.59 -14.43
CA TYR A 484 21.89 -3.44 -13.59
C TYR A 484 23.09 -3.70 -12.65
N LEU A 485 23.14 -4.87 -12.00
CA LEU A 485 24.29 -5.31 -11.21
C LEU A 485 25.54 -5.50 -12.07
N GLU A 486 25.41 -6.09 -13.26
CA GLU A 486 26.54 -6.30 -14.18
C GLU A 486 27.21 -4.97 -14.56
N GLN A 487 26.42 -3.94 -14.90
CA GLN A 487 26.97 -2.62 -15.20
C GLN A 487 27.65 -2.00 -13.98
N ALA A 488 27.06 -2.11 -12.78
CA ALA A 488 27.69 -1.61 -11.56
C ALA A 488 29.07 -2.25 -11.32
N LEU A 489 29.20 -3.56 -11.55
CA LEU A 489 30.47 -4.28 -11.44
C LEU A 489 31.49 -3.83 -12.50
N PHE A 490 31.05 -3.61 -13.74
CA PHE A 490 31.92 -3.10 -14.81
C PHE A 490 32.46 -1.70 -14.51
N LEU A 491 31.65 -0.82 -13.92
CA LEU A 491 32.10 0.49 -13.47
C LEU A 491 33.22 0.39 -12.43
N LEU A 492 33.17 -0.60 -11.53
CA LEU A 492 34.27 -0.82 -10.58
C LEU A 492 35.56 -1.25 -11.29
N GLU A 493 35.46 -2.14 -12.28
CA GLU A 493 36.61 -2.55 -13.09
C GLU A 493 37.23 -1.39 -13.89
N GLU A 494 36.43 -0.39 -14.21
CA GLU A 494 36.81 0.79 -15.00
C GLU A 494 37.26 1.98 -14.13
N GLY A 495 37.30 1.81 -12.81
CA GLY A 495 37.90 2.77 -11.88
C GLY A 495 36.93 3.47 -10.92
N ALA A 496 35.63 3.15 -10.97
CA ALA A 496 34.69 3.62 -9.95
C ALA A 496 34.88 2.86 -8.63
N THR A 497 34.40 3.44 -7.54
CA THR A 497 34.30 2.76 -6.24
C THR A 497 32.84 2.44 -5.91
N PRO A 498 32.55 1.48 -5.01
CA PRO A 498 31.18 1.20 -4.58
C PRO A 498 30.45 2.45 -4.08
N GLU A 499 31.13 3.33 -3.34
CA GLU A 499 30.59 4.60 -2.83
C GLU A 499 30.14 5.55 -3.94
N LEU A 500 30.92 5.66 -5.02
CA LEU A 500 30.59 6.55 -6.14
C LEU A 500 29.34 6.07 -6.87
N VAL A 501 29.27 4.76 -7.14
CA VAL A 501 28.12 4.15 -7.83
C VAL A 501 26.86 4.23 -6.95
N ASP A 502 26.97 3.82 -5.68
CA ASP A 502 25.85 3.87 -4.75
C ASP A 502 25.39 5.30 -4.48
N GLY A 503 26.33 6.25 -4.34
CA GLY A 503 26.03 7.67 -4.18
C GLY A 503 25.25 8.25 -5.35
N ALA A 504 25.68 7.97 -6.59
CA ALA A 504 24.98 8.43 -7.79
C ALA A 504 23.55 7.86 -7.89
N LEU A 505 23.35 6.60 -7.51
CA LEU A 505 22.03 5.96 -7.51
C LEU A 505 21.12 6.50 -6.40
N GLU A 506 21.67 6.75 -5.21
CA GLU A 506 20.95 7.34 -4.09
C GLU A 506 20.56 8.79 -4.38
N GLU A 507 21.44 9.57 -5.02
CA GLU A 507 21.16 10.93 -5.50
C GLU A 507 20.06 10.92 -6.58
N PHE A 508 20.09 9.95 -7.49
CA PHE A 508 19.02 9.74 -8.46
C PHE A 508 17.66 9.44 -7.81
N GLY A 509 17.67 8.84 -6.61
CA GLY A 509 16.47 8.61 -5.80
C GLY A 509 16.24 7.16 -5.38
N PHE A 510 17.19 6.24 -5.63
CA PHE A 510 17.11 4.90 -5.04
C PHE A 510 17.22 4.98 -3.52
N ALA A 511 16.48 4.11 -2.83
CA ALA A 511 16.49 4.14 -1.37
C ALA A 511 17.80 3.64 -0.75
N LEU A 512 18.52 2.83 -1.50
CA LEU A 512 19.78 2.20 -1.15
C LEU A 512 20.52 1.94 -2.46
N GLY A 513 21.82 2.25 -2.49
CA GLY A 513 22.68 1.90 -3.61
C GLY A 513 22.78 0.39 -3.83
N VAL A 514 23.24 0.00 -5.03
CA VAL A 514 23.26 -1.39 -5.49
C VAL A 514 24.23 -2.26 -4.69
N PHE A 515 25.37 -1.72 -4.26
CA PHE A 515 26.37 -2.45 -3.50
C PHE A 515 25.94 -2.63 -2.04
N LYS A 516 25.41 -1.57 -1.41
CA LYS A 516 24.78 -1.66 -0.08
C LYS A 516 23.61 -2.66 -0.08
N MET A 517 22.78 -2.66 -1.13
CA MET A 517 21.68 -3.62 -1.29
C MET A 517 22.19 -5.06 -1.44
N SER A 518 23.29 -5.26 -2.17
CA SER A 518 23.94 -6.56 -2.32
C SER A 518 24.52 -7.06 -0.99
N ASP A 519 25.17 -6.19 -0.21
CA ASP A 519 25.72 -6.53 1.11
C ASP A 519 24.63 -6.85 2.14
N LEU A 520 23.49 -6.14 2.08
CA LEU A 520 22.32 -6.42 2.92
C LEU A 520 21.70 -7.79 2.59
N SER A 521 21.61 -8.13 1.31
CA SER A 521 21.04 -9.40 0.83
C SER A 521 21.96 -10.58 1.11
N GLY A 522 23.28 -10.34 1.07
CA GLY A 522 24.32 -11.34 1.19
C GLY A 522 24.87 -11.77 -0.17
N LEU A 523 26.18 -11.58 -0.37
CA LEU A 523 26.83 -11.84 -1.67
C LEU A 523 26.84 -13.33 -2.04
N ASP A 524 26.86 -14.20 -1.03
CA ASP A 524 26.83 -15.66 -1.17
C ASP A 524 25.54 -16.18 -1.80
N VAL A 525 24.42 -15.46 -1.68
CA VAL A 525 23.15 -15.85 -2.29
C VAL A 525 23.28 -15.84 -3.81
N GLY A 526 23.73 -14.71 -4.37
CA GLY A 526 23.98 -14.58 -5.80
C GLY A 526 25.12 -15.50 -6.27
N TRP A 527 26.15 -15.67 -5.45
CA TRP A 527 27.27 -16.57 -5.76
C TRP A 527 26.84 -18.04 -5.89
N LYS A 528 25.98 -18.54 -5.01
CA LYS A 528 25.41 -19.89 -5.11
C LYS A 528 24.64 -20.09 -6.42
N VAL A 529 23.85 -19.10 -6.83
CA VAL A 529 23.14 -19.14 -8.12
C VAL A 529 24.13 -19.22 -9.29
N ARG A 530 25.16 -18.36 -9.30
CA ARG A 530 26.19 -18.39 -10.36
C ARG A 530 26.98 -19.70 -10.39
N LYS A 531 27.24 -20.32 -9.23
CA LYS A 531 27.84 -21.67 -9.14
C LYS A 531 26.93 -22.73 -9.75
N GLY A 532 25.64 -22.71 -9.41
CA GLY A 532 24.64 -23.62 -9.99
C GLY A 532 24.52 -23.48 -11.51
N ASP A 533 24.79 -22.28 -12.04
CA ASP A 533 24.82 -22.00 -13.48
C ASP A 533 26.12 -22.40 -14.18
N GLY A 534 27.12 -22.86 -13.44
CA GLY A 534 28.45 -23.12 -13.97
C GLY A 534 29.18 -21.85 -14.44
N LEU A 535 28.83 -20.67 -13.92
CA LEU A 535 29.47 -19.41 -14.29
C LEU A 535 30.71 -19.11 -13.44
N VAL A 536 30.81 -19.70 -12.24
CA VAL A 536 31.94 -19.51 -11.33
C VAL A 536 33.00 -20.56 -11.65
N GLU A 537 34.19 -20.12 -12.02
CA GLU A 537 35.36 -20.98 -12.24
C GLU A 537 36.39 -20.70 -11.12
N PRO A 538 36.64 -21.66 -10.21
CA PRO A 538 37.57 -21.46 -9.10
C PRO A 538 38.99 -21.19 -9.59
N GLY A 539 39.65 -20.17 -9.05
CA GLY A 539 41.08 -19.94 -9.24
C GLY A 539 41.50 -19.25 -10.55
N LEU A 540 40.55 -18.89 -11.45
CA LEU A 540 40.85 -18.02 -12.60
C LEU A 540 40.88 -16.54 -12.16
N ALA A 541 41.99 -16.14 -11.54
CA ALA A 541 42.18 -14.76 -11.05
C ALA A 541 42.72 -13.79 -12.13
N SER A 542 43.27 -14.30 -13.25
CA SER A 542 43.98 -13.47 -14.22
C SER A 542 43.84 -13.94 -15.66
N GLY A 543 43.74 -12.99 -16.59
CA GLY A 543 43.68 -13.22 -18.04
C GLY A 543 42.33 -12.86 -18.70
N PRO A 544 42.28 -12.68 -20.03
CA PRO A 544 41.05 -12.34 -20.77
C PRO A 544 39.93 -13.38 -20.61
N SER A 545 40.29 -14.66 -20.42
CA SER A 545 39.34 -15.76 -20.21
C SER A 545 38.61 -15.68 -18.86
N ALA A 546 39.20 -15.06 -17.83
CA ALA A 546 38.58 -14.89 -16.52
C ALA A 546 37.41 -13.90 -16.53
N ARG A 547 37.35 -13.02 -17.54
CA ARG A 547 36.33 -11.97 -17.69
C ARG A 547 35.34 -12.24 -18.84
N ILE A 548 35.31 -13.47 -19.34
CA ILE A 548 34.37 -13.90 -20.38
C ILE A 548 33.68 -15.18 -19.91
N ARG A 549 32.34 -15.18 -19.93
CA ARG A 549 31.52 -16.37 -19.69
C ARG A 549 30.50 -16.50 -20.80
N GLN A 550 30.44 -17.69 -21.41
CA GLN A 550 29.47 -17.99 -22.48
C GLN A 550 29.49 -16.91 -23.60
N GLY A 551 30.68 -16.45 -23.98
CA GLY A 551 30.87 -15.43 -25.02
C GLY A 551 30.47 -13.99 -24.64
N ARG A 552 30.22 -13.71 -23.35
CA ARG A 552 29.86 -12.37 -22.86
C ARG A 552 30.85 -11.89 -21.80
N ARG A 553 31.02 -10.56 -21.70
CA ARG A 553 31.78 -9.94 -20.59
C ARG A 553 31.18 -10.38 -19.26
N TYR A 554 32.03 -10.76 -18.33
CA TYR A 554 31.69 -11.21 -16.99
C TYR A 554 32.64 -10.57 -15.99
N SER A 555 32.12 -10.10 -14.85
CA SER A 555 32.94 -9.58 -13.77
C SER A 555 33.02 -10.57 -12.62
N PRO A 556 34.20 -11.15 -12.33
CA PRO A 556 34.37 -12.08 -11.22
C PRO A 556 34.50 -11.39 -9.86
N LEU A 557 34.43 -10.05 -9.77
CA LEU A 557 34.66 -9.31 -8.52
C LEU A 557 33.78 -9.82 -7.36
N GLY A 558 32.50 -10.05 -7.61
CA GLY A 558 31.60 -10.59 -6.60
C GLY A 558 31.93 -12.03 -6.18
N ASP A 559 32.49 -12.83 -7.09
CA ASP A 559 32.95 -14.19 -6.78
C ASP A 559 34.20 -14.15 -5.90
N LEU A 560 35.17 -13.31 -6.26
CA LEU A 560 36.43 -13.12 -5.52
C LEU A 560 36.18 -12.68 -4.08
N LEU A 561 35.21 -11.77 -3.85
CA LEU A 561 34.79 -11.39 -2.50
C LEU A 561 34.25 -12.60 -1.72
N CYS A 562 33.41 -13.42 -2.36
CA CYS A 562 32.84 -14.61 -1.73
C CYS A 562 33.88 -15.68 -1.43
N GLU A 563 34.88 -15.87 -2.29
CA GLU A 563 36.01 -16.77 -2.07
C GLU A 563 36.84 -16.38 -0.83
N GLN A 564 36.87 -15.09 -0.50
CA GLN A 564 37.51 -14.56 0.71
C GLN A 564 36.59 -14.53 1.94
N GLY A 565 35.40 -15.15 1.86
CA GLY A 565 34.44 -15.18 2.97
C GLY A 565 33.79 -13.82 3.26
N ARG A 566 33.82 -12.88 2.30
CA ARG A 566 33.18 -11.57 2.43
C ARG A 566 31.76 -11.67 1.87
N PHE A 567 30.79 -11.91 2.74
CA PHE A 567 29.38 -12.14 2.36
C PHE A 567 28.46 -10.95 2.64
N GLY A 568 29.00 -9.77 2.92
CA GLY A 568 28.21 -8.57 3.21
C GLY A 568 27.99 -8.34 4.70
N GLN A 569 26.88 -7.69 5.04
CA GLN A 569 26.60 -7.22 6.40
C GLN A 569 26.59 -8.35 7.43
N LYS A 570 26.11 -9.55 7.05
CA LYS A 570 26.03 -10.71 7.94
C LYS A 570 27.38 -11.26 8.39
N THR A 571 28.46 -10.95 7.69
CA THR A 571 29.84 -11.31 8.04
C THR A 571 30.68 -10.10 8.47
N GLY A 572 30.07 -8.91 8.59
CA GLY A 572 30.78 -7.66 8.87
C GLY A 572 31.60 -7.11 7.70
N GLN A 573 31.61 -7.79 6.55
CA GLN A 573 32.44 -7.42 5.41
C GLN A 573 31.88 -7.99 4.09
N GLY A 574 31.81 -7.14 3.07
CA GLY A 574 31.38 -7.44 1.70
C GLY A 574 32.05 -6.46 0.74
N TRP A 575 31.24 -5.70 -0.01
CA TRP A 575 31.70 -4.49 -0.70
C TRP A 575 32.15 -3.43 0.31
N TYR A 576 31.40 -3.28 1.40
CA TYR A 576 31.70 -2.40 2.52
C TYR A 576 32.23 -3.17 3.74
N ARG A 577 32.65 -2.42 4.77
CA ARG A 577 32.96 -2.94 6.12
C ARG A 577 31.89 -2.43 7.08
N TYR A 578 31.43 -3.29 8.00
CA TYR A 578 30.33 -3.04 8.93
C TYR A 578 30.74 -3.24 10.38
#